data_AF-A0A1G9SDU9-F1
#
_entry.id   AF-A0A1G9SDU9-F1
#
_cell.length_a   1.000
_cell.length_b   1.000
_cell.length_c   1.000
_cell.angle_alpha   90.00
_cell.angle_beta   90.00
_cell.angle_gamma   90.00
#
_symmetry.space_group_name_H-M   'P 1'
#
loop_
_entity.id
_entity.type
_entity.pdbx_description
1 polymer ?
#
loop_
_entity_poly.entity_id
_entity_poly.type
_entity_poly.pdbx_seq_one_letter_code
_entity_poly.pdbx_strand_id
1 'polypeptide(L)' 'MTVAELKQAVLALSREEKQELLLEILPEISQEVMQDRAFLMQLLPVFMNLVKDSGVDLQQLMQFAMMMNGGQPQR' A
#
# COMPACT_ATOMS: atom_id res chain seq x y z
N MET A 1 3.60 -21.47 10.71
CA MET A 1 4.27 -20.77 9.60
C MET A 1 5.01 -19.57 10.18
N THR A 2 6.29 -19.42 9.89
CA THR A 2 7.10 -18.28 10.33
C THR A 2 6.96 -17.10 9.37
N VAL A 3 7.36 -15.89 9.79
CA VAL A 3 7.41 -14.72 8.89
C VAL A 3 8.34 -14.97 7.69
N ALA A 4 9.41 -15.74 7.89
CA ALA A 4 10.33 -16.13 6.82
C ALA A 4 9.65 -17.05 5.79
N GLU A 5 8.88 -18.04 6.25
CA GLU A 5 8.10 -18.93 5.38
C GLU A 5 6.99 -18.16 4.65
N LEU A 6 6.29 -17.24 5.33
CA LEU A 6 5.28 -16.39 4.71
C LEU A 6 5.88 -15.51 3.60
N LYS A 7 7.05 -14.91 3.87
CA LYS A 7 7.76 -14.11 2.87
C LYS A 7 8.08 -14.93 1.62
N GLN A 8 8.57 -16.15 1.78
CA GLN A 8 8.88 -17.02 0.65
C GLN A 8 7.61 -17.36 -0.15
N ALA A 9 6.51 -17.68 0.53
CA ALA A 9 5.23 -17.96 -0.11
C ALA A 9 4.71 -16.75 -0.91
N VAL A 10 4.71 -15.55 -0.31
CA VAL A 10 4.25 -14.31 -0.96
C VAL A 10 5.12 -13.95 -2.17
N LEU A 11 6.44 -14.14 -2.08
CA LEU A 11 7.32 -13.84 -3.20
C LEU A 11 7.16 -14.83 -4.37
N ALA A 12 6.74 -16.06 -4.09
CA ALA A 12 6.48 -17.11 -5.09
C ALA A 12 5.15 -16.92 -5.84
N LEU A 13 4.23 -16.09 -5.34
CA LEU A 13 2.96 -15.78 -5.99
C LEU A 13 3.15 -15.21 -7.42
N SER A 14 2.18 -15.47 -8.28
CA SER A 14 2.04 -14.81 -9.58
C SER A 14 1.83 -13.30 -9.42
N ARG A 15 1.85 -12.58 -10.55
CA ARG A 15 1.62 -11.12 -10.52
C ARG A 15 0.21 -10.81 -10.06
N GLU A 16 -0.77 -11.56 -10.55
CA GLU A 16 -2.19 -11.38 -10.28
C GLU A 16 -2.49 -11.63 -8.80
N GLU A 17 -1.96 -12.71 -8.23
CA GLU A 17 -2.09 -13.03 -6.80
C GLU A 17 -1.40 -11.98 -5.91
N LYS A 18 -0.27 -11.41 -6.35
CA LYS A 18 0.36 -10.29 -5.64
C LYS A 18 -0.50 -9.03 -5.67
N GLN A 19 -1.22 -8.77 -6.75
CA GLN A 19 -2.15 -7.64 -6.84
C GLN A 19 -3.35 -7.84 -5.90
N GLU A 20 -3.94 -9.02 -5.88
CA GLU A 20 -5.02 -9.38 -4.96
C GLU A 20 -4.56 -9.23 -3.50
N LEU A 21 -3.38 -9.74 -3.15
CA LEU A 21 -2.81 -9.58 -1.83
C LEU A 21 -2.62 -8.11 -1.42
N LEU A 22 -2.16 -7.25 -2.34
CA LEU A 22 -1.97 -5.82 -2.05
C LEU A 22 -3.30 -5.06 -1.95
N LEU A 23 -4.32 -5.44 -2.72
CA LEU A 23 -5.61 -4.74 -2.76
C LEU A 23 -6.54 -5.16 -1.62
N GLU A 24 -6.51 -6.43 -1.22
CA GLU A 24 -7.49 -6.99 -0.29
C GLU A 24 -6.88 -7.30 1.08
N ILE A 25 -5.72 -7.97 1.09
CA ILE A 25 -5.12 -8.49 2.33
C ILE A 25 -4.31 -7.41 3.06
N LEU A 26 -3.53 -6.61 2.33
CA LEU A 26 -2.67 -5.58 2.93
C LEU A 26 -3.47 -4.57 3.78
N PRO A 27 -4.62 -4.02 3.34
CA PRO A 27 -5.44 -3.15 4.17
C PRO A 27 -5.87 -3.80 5.49
N GLU A 28 -6.34 -5.05 5.44
CA GLU A 28 -6.83 -5.80 6.60
C GLU A 28 -5.74 -6.00 7.65
N ILE A 29 -4.57 -6.50 7.25
CA ILE A 29 -3.46 -6.74 8.19
C ILE A 29 -2.81 -5.44 8.68
N SER A 30 -2.93 -4.35 7.91
CA SER A 30 -2.33 -3.07 8.27
C SER A 30 -3.12 -2.33 9.35
N GLN A 31 -4.42 -2.61 9.51
CA GLN A 31 -5.31 -1.84 10.37
C GLN A 31 -4.86 -1.79 11.84
N GLU A 32 -4.33 -2.90 12.35
CA GLU A 32 -3.84 -3.01 13.74
C GLU A 32 -2.52 -2.25 13.92
N VAL A 33 -1.56 -2.46 13.01
CA VAL A 33 -0.20 -1.92 13.12
C VAL A 33 -0.10 -0.44 12.77
N MET A 34 -0.98 0.07 11.90
CA MET A 34 -1.02 1.47 11.49
C MET A 34 -1.45 2.42 12.63
N GLN A 35 -1.98 1.90 13.74
CA GLN A 35 -2.27 2.71 14.92
C GLN A 35 -1.00 3.12 15.69
N ASP A 36 0.10 2.40 15.50
CA ASP A 36 1.39 2.74 16.09
C ASP A 36 2.07 3.87 15.31
N ARG A 37 2.12 5.07 15.92
CA ARG A 37 2.74 6.26 15.34
C ARG A 37 4.23 6.09 15.06
N ALA A 38 4.95 5.32 15.86
CA ALA A 38 6.37 5.07 15.62
C ALA A 38 6.55 4.17 14.40
N PHE A 39 5.70 3.15 14.26
CA PHE A 39 5.68 2.29 13.07
C PHE A 39 5.31 3.07 11.80
N LEU A 40 4.31 3.97 11.85
CA LEU A 40 3.95 4.82 10.71
C LEU A 40 5.15 5.63 10.19
N MET A 41 5.95 6.20 11.10
CA MET A 41 7.15 6.95 10.73
C MET A 41 8.23 6.07 10.08
N GLN A 42 8.31 4.79 10.46
CA GLN A 42 9.21 3.81 9.83
C GLN A 42 8.69 3.34 8.47
N LEU A 43 7.38 3.29 8.29
CA LEU A 43 6.75 2.80 7.07
C LEU A 43 6.73 3.84 5.96
N LEU A 44 6.68 5.13 6.30
CA LEU A 44 6.72 6.25 5.34
C LEU A 44 7.83 6.11 4.26
N PRO A 45 9.12 5.91 4.60
CA PRO A 45 10.17 5.75 3.58
C PRO A 45 9.96 4.53 2.68
N VAL A 46 9.31 3.46 3.17
CA VAL A 46 9.00 2.27 2.35
C VAL A 46 8.00 2.64 1.25
N PHE A 47 6.90 3.32 1.60
CA PHE A 47 5.93 3.80 0.61
C PHE A 47 6.54 4.77 -0.40
N MET A 48 7.39 5.68 0.07
CA MET A 48 8.09 6.62 -0.81
C MET A 48 8.94 5.92 -1.87
N ASN A 49 9.65 4.85 -1.48
CA ASN A 49 10.45 4.06 -2.41
C ASN A 49 9.58 3.31 -3.41
N LEU A 50 8.46 2.71 -2.97
CA LEU A 50 7.53 2.02 -3.88
C LEU A 50 6.96 2.96 -4.95
N VAL A 51 6.56 4.18 -4.57
CA VAL A 51 6.08 5.21 -5.50
C VAL A 51 7.19 5.59 -6.48
N LYS A 52 8.41 5.85 -5.97
CA LYS A 52 9.56 6.19 -6.81
C LYS A 52 9.88 5.09 -7.83
N ASP A 53 9.86 3.82 -7.41
CA ASP A 53 10.18 2.67 -8.26
C ASP A 53 9.10 2.41 -9.32
N SER A 54 7.86 2.85 -9.08
CA SER A 54 6.78 2.80 -10.08
C SER A 54 6.95 3.81 -11.23
N GLY A 55 7.86 4.77 -11.10
CA GLY A 55 8.03 5.88 -12.03
C GLY A 55 6.94 6.96 -11.95
N VAL A 56 5.98 6.81 -11.03
CA VAL A 56 4.94 7.80 -10.79
C VAL A 56 5.42 8.84 -9.77
N ASP A 57 5.17 10.11 -10.06
CA ASP A 57 5.45 11.19 -9.13
C ASP A 57 4.41 11.23 -7.99
N LEU A 58 4.87 11.40 -6.75
CA LEU A 58 3.98 11.44 -5.58
C LEU A 58 2.96 12.58 -5.66
N GLN A 59 3.35 13.75 -6.17
CA GLN A 59 2.41 14.86 -6.28
C GLN A 59 1.33 14.55 -7.32
N GLN A 60 1.67 13.84 -8.40
CA GLN A 60 0.67 13.36 -9.35
C GLN A 60 -0.29 12.37 -8.70
N LEU A 61 0.20 11.39 -7.92
CA LEU A 61 -0.67 10.46 -7.18
C LEU A 61 -1.62 11.19 -6.23
N MET A 62 -1.12 12.18 -5.49
CA MET A 62 -1.95 12.99 -4.58
C MET A 62 -3.02 13.79 -5.33
N GLN A 63 -2.68 14.34 -6.50
CA GLN A 63 -3.66 15.02 -7.36
C GLN A 63 -4.74 14.06 -7.86
N PHE A 64 -4.35 12.85 -8.30
CA PHE A 64 -5.31 11.81 -8.71
C PHE A 64 -6.26 11.42 -7.57
N ALA A 65 -5.73 11.23 -6.35
CA ALA A 65 -6.55 10.93 -5.18
C ALA A 65 -7.55 12.05 -4.87
N MET A 66 -7.13 13.32 -4.95
CA MET A 66 -8.03 14.46 -4.75
C MET A 66 -9.12 14.54 -5.83
N MET A 67 -8.81 14.22 -7.09
CA MET A 67 -9.80 14.18 -8.16
C MET A 67 -10.82 13.05 -7.96
N MET A 68 -10.39 11.87 -7.51
CA MET A 68 -11.30 10.74 -7.22
C MET A 68 -12.18 11.01 -5.99
N ASN A 69 -11.66 11.71 -4.98
CA ASN A 69 -12.42 12.10 -3.79
C ASN A 69 -13.32 13.33 -4.03
N GLY A 70 -13.13 14.05 -5.14
CA GLY A 70 -13.87 15.26 -5.53
C GLY A 70 -15.06 15.01 -6.47
N GLY A 71 -15.48 13.76 -6.67
CA GLY A 71 -16.49 13.34 -7.65
C GLY A 71 -17.93 13.22 -7.17
N GLN A 72 -18.28 13.62 -5.94
CA GLN A 72 -19.68 13.80 -5.54
C GLN A 72 -19.95 15.28 -5.26
N PRO A 73 -20.63 15.99 -6.18
CA PRO A 73 -21.30 17.23 -5.82
C PRO A 73 -22.39 16.86 -4.81
N GLN A 74 -22.17 17.19 -3.53
CA GLN A 74 -23.29 17.34 -2.60
C GLN A 74 -24.17 18.48 -3.14
N ARG A 75 -25.31 18.10 -3.70
CA ARG A 75 -26.48 18.96 -3.87
C ARG A 75 -27.62 18.37 -3.07
#